data_AF-A0AA89QIX3-F1
#
_entry.id   AF-A0AA89QIX3-F1
#
_cell.length_a   1.000
_cell.length_b   1.000
_cell.length_c   1.000
_cell.angle_alpha   90.00
_cell.angle_beta   90.00
_cell.angle_gamma   90.00
#
_symmetry.space_group_name_H-M   'P 1'
#
loop_
_entity.id
_entity.type
_entity.pdbx_description
1 polymer ?
#
loop_
_entity_poly.entity_id
_entity_poly.type
_entity_poly.pdbx_seq_one_letter_code
_entity_poly.pdbx_strand_id
1 'polypeptide(L)'
;MANEQAHEHGELVVKLMAGKATQDEAARVGANWKQWVRQEWEGSQDRAAAFSVEALSTAFGGGRGEWGTLTTEEGTALLQFFMLAYLPTRSSRDDDARSLRDVVRNSGMKLRHYAQKIM
;
A
#
# COMPACT_ATOMS: atom_id res chain seq x y z
N MET A 1 -10.01 -12.02 13.10
CA MET A 1 -10.74 -12.26 11.83
C MET A 1 -10.38 -11.23 10.74
N ALA A 2 -10.91 -9.99 10.73
CA ALA A 2 -10.56 -9.03 9.65
C ALA A 2 -9.06 -8.61 9.64
N ASN A 3 -8.45 -8.48 10.83
CA ASN A 3 -7.06 -8.05 10.97
C ASN A 3 -6.04 -9.15 10.58
N GLU A 4 -6.38 -10.42 10.78
CA GLU A 4 -5.53 -11.55 10.39
C GLU A 4 -5.50 -11.74 8.88
N GLN A 5 -6.65 -11.59 8.21
CA GLN A 5 -6.74 -11.71 6.75
C GLN A 5 -5.97 -10.60 6.02
N ALA A 6 -6.00 -9.37 6.53
CA ALA A 6 -5.20 -8.27 5.99
C ALA A 6 -3.69 -8.51 6.18
N HIS A 7 -3.30 -9.05 7.34
CA HIS A 7 -1.91 -9.40 7.62
C HIS A 7 -1.40 -10.53 6.70
N GLU A 8 -2.16 -11.62 6.58
CA GLU A 8 -1.85 -12.73 5.67
C GLU A 8 -1.73 -12.26 4.21
N HIS A 9 -2.62 -11.36 3.77
CA HIS A 9 -2.54 -10.80 2.43
C HIS A 9 -1.27 -9.97 2.22
N GLY A 10 -0.92 -9.10 3.18
CA GLY A 10 0.30 -8.29 3.13
C GLY A 10 1.56 -9.17 3.03
N GLU A 11 1.63 -10.27 3.78
CA GLU A 11 2.74 -11.22 3.68
C GLU A 11 2.83 -11.89 2.30
N LEU A 12 1.69 -12.25 1.70
CA LEU A 12 1.65 -12.78 0.33
C LEU A 12 2.18 -11.76 -0.69
N VAL A 13 1.84 -10.48 -0.54
CA VAL A 13 2.33 -9.42 -1.42
C VAL A 13 3.84 -9.23 -1.26
N VAL A 14 4.37 -9.23 -0.04
CA VAL A 14 5.82 -9.17 0.20
C VAL A 14 6.54 -10.37 -0.43
N LYS A 15 5.97 -11.58 -0.30
CA LYS A 15 6.51 -12.80 -0.92
C LYS A 15 6.49 -12.72 -2.45
N LEU A 16 5.42 -12.16 -3.02
CA LEU A 16 5.27 -11.92 -4.46
C LEU A 16 6.33 -10.95 -4.98
N MET A 17 6.49 -9.79 -4.31
CA MET A 17 7.51 -8.80 -4.65
C MET A 17 8.93 -9.34 -4.56
N ALA A 18 9.19 -10.29 -3.65
CA ALA A 18 10.47 -10.96 -3.53
C ALA A 18 10.72 -12.05 -4.60
N GLY A 19 9.77 -12.30 -5.52
CA GLY A 19 9.86 -13.36 -6.53
C GLY A 19 9.76 -14.77 -5.96
N LYS A 20 9.23 -14.92 -4.74
CA LYS A 20 9.16 -16.19 -3.99
C LYS A 20 7.76 -16.80 -3.96
N ALA A 21 6.76 -16.08 -4.46
CA ALA A 21 5.38 -16.55 -4.47
C ALA A 21 5.17 -17.65 -5.52
N THR A 22 4.32 -18.63 -5.19
CA THR A 22 3.84 -19.60 -6.17
C THR A 22 2.81 -18.96 -7.11
N GLN A 23 2.48 -19.65 -8.21
CA GLN A 23 1.43 -19.21 -9.13
C GLN A 23 0.08 -19.07 -8.43
N ASP A 24 -0.27 -19.99 -7.52
CA ASP A 24 -1.53 -19.94 -6.77
C ASP A 24 -1.56 -18.75 -5.79
N GLU A 25 -0.44 -18.44 -5.15
CA GLU A 25 -0.32 -17.27 -4.28
C GLU A 25 -0.47 -15.96 -5.06
N ALA A 26 0.16 -15.86 -6.24
CA ALA A 26 -0.03 -14.72 -7.13
C ALA A 26 -1.49 -14.57 -7.60
N ALA A 27 -2.15 -15.69 -7.94
CA ALA A 27 -3.56 -15.69 -8.32
C ALA A 27 -4.47 -15.22 -7.17
N ARG A 28 -4.18 -15.63 -5.92
CA ARG A 28 -4.89 -15.17 -4.72
C ARG A 28 -4.73 -13.67 -4.50
N VAL A 29 -3.51 -13.13 -4.66
CA VAL A 29 -3.29 -11.68 -4.56
C VAL A 29 -4.14 -10.93 -5.59
N GLY A 30 -4.16 -11.39 -6.84
CA GLY A 30 -4.97 -10.79 -7.89
C GLY A 30 -6.49 -10.90 -7.65
N ALA A 31 -6.95 -12.00 -7.05
CA ALA A 31 -8.36 -12.17 -6.69
C ALA A 31 -8.77 -11.21 -5.57
N ASN A 32 -7.95 -11.09 -4.51
CA ASN A 32 -8.19 -10.16 -3.41
C ASN A 32 -8.23 -8.71 -3.89
N TRP A 33 -7.30 -8.32 -4.76
CA TRP A 33 -7.30 -6.99 -5.39
C TRP A 33 -8.61 -6.71 -6.13
N LYS A 34 -9.03 -7.62 -7.03
CA LYS A 34 -10.27 -7.45 -7.80
C LYS A 34 -11.50 -7.36 -6.90
N GLN A 35 -11.54 -8.18 -5.85
CA GLN A 35 -12.62 -8.16 -4.87
C GLN A 35 -12.66 -6.82 -4.14
N TRP A 36 -11.51 -6.35 -3.64
CA TRP A 36 -11.39 -5.08 -2.93
C TRP A 36 -11.82 -3.89 -3.78
N VAL A 37 -11.32 -3.77 -5.02
CA VAL A 37 -11.73 -2.70 -5.95
C VAL A 37 -13.24 -2.71 -6.17
N ARG A 38 -13.84 -3.89 -6.33
CA ARG A 38 -15.29 -4.02 -6.56
C ARG A 38 -16.11 -3.66 -5.32
N GLN A 39 -15.72 -4.15 -4.14
CA GLN A 39 -16.50 -4.02 -2.91
C GLN A 39 -16.35 -2.65 -2.25
N GLU A 40 -15.13 -2.14 -2.16
CA GLU A 40 -14.82 -0.91 -1.41
C GLU A 40 -14.89 0.35 -2.29
N TRP A 41 -14.64 0.18 -3.59
CA TRP A 41 -14.44 1.29 -4.51
C TRP A 41 -15.39 1.26 -5.70
N GLU A 42 -16.45 0.44 -5.64
CA GLU A 42 -17.49 0.34 -6.69
C GLU A 42 -16.91 0.04 -8.09
N GLY A 43 -15.74 -0.62 -8.13
CA GLY A 43 -15.03 -0.91 -9.38
C GLY A 43 -14.04 0.17 -9.84
N SER A 44 -13.95 1.32 -9.15
CA SER A 44 -13.11 2.45 -9.56
C SER A 44 -11.73 2.44 -8.89
N GLN A 45 -10.71 2.06 -9.66
CA GLN A 45 -9.32 2.11 -9.19
C GLN A 45 -8.84 3.55 -8.99
N ASP A 46 -9.26 4.49 -9.84
CA ASP A 46 -8.89 5.91 -9.72
C ASP A 46 -9.39 6.52 -8.41
N ARG A 47 -10.60 6.16 -7.98
CA ARG A 47 -11.15 6.58 -6.68
C ARG A 47 -10.33 5.99 -5.54
N ALA A 48 -9.99 4.70 -5.61
CA ALA A 48 -9.17 4.04 -4.62
C ALA A 48 -7.78 4.70 -4.50
N ALA A 49 -7.16 5.02 -5.64
CA ALA A 49 -5.89 5.71 -5.75
C ALA A 49 -5.95 7.11 -5.14
N ALA A 50 -6.94 7.93 -5.51
CA ALA A 50 -7.09 9.30 -5.00
C ALA A 50 -7.21 9.32 -3.46
N PHE A 51 -8.02 8.43 -2.89
CA PHE A 51 -8.22 8.32 -1.44
C PHE A 51 -6.96 7.82 -0.72
N SER A 52 -6.20 6.93 -1.36
CA SER A 52 -4.97 6.38 -0.82
C SER A 52 -3.82 7.39 -0.86
N VAL A 53 -3.72 8.20 -1.93
CA VAL A 53 -2.74 9.30 -2.04
C VAL A 53 -2.96 10.32 -0.93
N GLU A 54 -4.21 10.69 -0.64
CA GLU A 54 -4.53 11.63 0.44
C GLU A 54 -4.07 11.10 1.81
N ALA A 55 -4.37 9.84 2.12
CA ALA A 55 -3.99 9.20 3.37
C ALA A 55 -2.47 9.09 3.52
N LEU A 56 -1.77 8.63 2.47
CA LEU A 56 -0.31 8.55 2.44
C LEU A 56 0.33 9.93 2.60
N SER A 57 -0.15 10.91 1.82
CA SER A 57 0.36 12.28 1.91
C SER A 57 0.24 12.81 3.33
N THR A 58 -0.91 12.63 3.97
CA THR A 58 -1.15 13.05 5.36
C THR A 58 -0.23 12.34 6.35
N ALA A 59 -0.11 11.02 6.26
CA ALA A 59 0.74 10.23 7.15
C ALA A 59 2.22 10.63 7.07
N PHE A 60 2.69 11.00 5.89
CA PHE A 60 4.09 11.37 5.63
C PHE A 60 4.34 12.89 5.59
N GLY A 61 3.43 13.70 6.15
CA GLY A 61 3.64 15.13 6.39
C GLY A 61 3.34 16.05 5.20
N GLY A 62 2.66 15.55 4.17
CA GLY A 62 2.17 16.31 3.03
C GLY A 62 3.29 16.90 2.17
N GLY A 63 2.96 17.97 1.44
CA GLY A 63 3.91 18.66 0.54
C GLY A 63 5.13 19.30 1.23
N ARG A 64 5.11 19.42 2.57
CA ARG A 64 6.26 19.93 3.36
C ARG A 64 7.00 18.84 4.14
N GLY A 65 6.47 17.61 4.14
CA GLY A 65 7.05 16.44 4.78
C GLY A 65 7.81 15.56 3.80
N GLU A 66 8.06 14.32 4.19
CA GLU A 66 8.78 13.36 3.35
C GLU A 66 8.03 13.06 2.04
N TRP A 67 6.69 13.06 2.07
CA TRP A 67 5.87 12.88 0.86
C TRP A 67 6.19 13.92 -0.23
N GLY A 68 6.29 15.20 0.15
CA GLY A 68 6.61 16.29 -0.78
C GLY A 68 8.01 16.22 -1.40
N THR A 69 8.88 15.34 -0.91
CA THR A 69 10.22 15.15 -1.45
C THR A 69 10.29 14.08 -2.55
N LEU A 70 9.23 13.29 -2.73
CA LEU A 70 9.24 12.18 -3.67
C LEU A 70 9.14 12.65 -5.11
N THR A 71 9.76 11.90 -6.03
CA THR A 71 9.41 12.01 -7.45
C THR A 71 8.03 11.40 -7.71
N THR A 72 7.45 11.67 -8.88
CA THR A 72 6.20 11.04 -9.31
C THR A 72 6.31 9.51 -9.36
N GLU A 73 7.45 8.99 -9.81
CA GLU A 73 7.70 7.54 -9.87
C GLU A 73 7.76 6.93 -8.46
N GLU A 74 8.52 7.54 -7.54
CA GLU A 74 8.62 7.08 -6.15
C GLU A 74 7.27 7.11 -5.43
N GLY A 75 6.49 8.18 -5.61
CA GLY A 75 5.14 8.29 -5.07
C GLY A 75 4.17 7.27 -5.67
N THR A 76 4.29 6.97 -6.96
CA THR A 76 3.47 5.96 -7.65
C THR A 76 3.79 4.55 -7.15
N ALA A 77 5.07 4.21 -6.98
CA ALA A 77 5.48 2.92 -6.44
C ALA A 77 4.94 2.70 -5.02
N LEU A 78 5.05 3.72 -4.16
CA LEU A 78 4.48 3.70 -2.81
C LEU A 78 2.96 3.54 -2.81
N LEU A 79 2.26 4.28 -3.69
CA LEU A 79 0.82 4.17 -3.83
C LEU A 79 0.40 2.76 -4.25
N GLN A 80 1.03 2.20 -5.28
CA GLN A 80 0.73 0.87 -5.78
C GLN A 80 0.99 -0.20 -4.73
N PHE A 81 2.14 -0.13 -4.05
CA PHE A 81 2.46 -1.04 -2.95
C PHE A 81 1.46 -0.93 -1.81
N PHE A 82 1.11 0.30 -1.39
CA PHE A 82 0.16 0.52 -0.31
C PHE A 82 -1.21 -0.06 -0.66
N MET A 83 -1.74 0.26 -1.84
CA MET A 83 -3.02 -0.28 -2.30
C MET A 83 -2.98 -1.80 -2.38
N LEU A 84 -1.91 -2.39 -2.90
CA LEU A 84 -1.81 -3.83 -3.10
C LEU A 84 -1.61 -4.58 -1.78
N ALA A 85 -0.73 -4.11 -0.90
CA ALA A 85 -0.39 -4.81 0.34
C ALA A 85 -1.41 -4.61 1.46
N TYR A 86 -2.02 -3.43 1.55
CA TYR A 86 -2.93 -3.08 2.65
C TYR A 86 -4.40 -3.17 2.26
N LEU A 87 -4.74 -3.08 0.96
CA LEU A 87 -6.13 -3.03 0.47
C LEU A 87 -6.99 -2.07 1.33
N PRO A 88 -6.57 -0.80 1.50
CA PRO A 88 -7.19 0.11 2.45
C PRO A 88 -8.65 0.38 2.09
N THR A 89 -9.50 0.47 3.10
CA THR A 89 -10.91 0.84 2.95
C THR A 89 -11.12 2.32 3.26
N ARG A 90 -12.32 2.86 3.02
CA ARG A 90 -12.65 4.24 3.41
C ARG A 90 -12.44 4.49 4.90
N SER A 91 -12.69 3.48 5.74
CA SER A 91 -12.56 3.58 7.19
C SER A 91 -11.16 3.29 7.72
N SER A 92 -10.34 2.48 7.02
CA SER A 92 -9.03 2.05 7.52
C SER A 92 -7.84 2.82 6.92
N ARG A 93 -8.02 3.52 5.78
CA ARG A 93 -6.93 4.14 5.01
C ARG A 93 -5.94 4.97 5.85
N ASP A 94 -6.43 5.71 6.85
CA ASP A 94 -5.58 6.59 7.66
C ASP A 94 -4.78 5.81 8.71
N ASP A 95 -5.36 4.73 9.27
CA ASP A 95 -4.66 3.80 10.17
C ASP A 95 -3.63 2.96 9.39
N ASP A 96 -4.00 2.49 8.20
CA ASP A 96 -3.12 1.71 7.32
C ASP A 96 -1.92 2.57 6.86
N ALA A 97 -2.15 3.82 6.46
CA ALA A 97 -1.08 4.73 6.07
C ALA A 97 -0.13 5.06 7.25
N ARG A 98 -0.66 5.20 8.47
CA ARG A 98 0.14 5.34 9.69
C ARG A 98 0.94 4.07 9.99
N SER A 99 0.36 2.90 9.78
CA SER A 99 1.04 1.62 9.94
C SER A 99 2.21 1.48 8.96
N LEU A 100 2.03 1.88 7.70
CA LEU A 100 3.13 1.93 6.73
C LEU A 100 4.23 2.91 7.17
N ARG A 101 3.85 4.09 7.67
CA ARG A 101 4.81 5.05 8.23
C ARG A 101 5.63 4.45 9.37
N ASP A 102 4.99 3.71 10.28
CA ASP A 102 5.67 3.03 11.37
C ASP A 102 6.62 1.94 10.85
N VAL A 103 6.23 1.17 9.82
CA VAL A 103 7.13 0.20 9.16
C VAL A 103 8.36 0.88 8.57
N VAL A 104 8.18 1.99 7.85
CA VAL A 104 9.30 2.77 7.26
C VAL A 104 10.23 3.27 8.37
N ARG A 105 9.67 3.87 9.42
CA ARG A 105 10.44 4.40 10.55
C ARG A 105 11.18 3.31 11.31
N ASN A 106 10.51 2.20 11.62
CA ASN A 106 11.10 1.09 12.37
C ASN A 106 12.17 0.34 11.56
N SER A 107 12.13 0.45 10.23
CA SER A 107 13.19 -0.03 9.34
C SER A 107 14.41 0.91 9.31
N GLY A 108 14.37 2.05 10.00
CA GLY A 108 15.43 3.07 9.98
C GLY A 108 15.58 3.78 8.63
N MET A 109 14.59 3.69 7.74
CA MET A 109 14.64 4.25 6.40
C MET A 109 13.90 5.59 6.34
N LYS A 110 14.38 6.48 5.48
CA LYS A 110 13.56 7.59 4.97
C LYS A 110 12.57 7.05 3.95
N LEU A 111 11.42 7.71 3.79
CA LEU A 111 10.37 7.31 2.84
C LEU A 111 10.92 7.12 1.42
N ARG A 112 11.78 8.05 0.95
CA ARG A 112 12.40 7.95 -0.37
C ARG A 112 13.19 6.64 -0.55
N HIS A 113 14.03 6.28 0.42
CA HIS A 113 14.81 5.05 0.35
C HIS A 113 13.91 3.81 0.40
N TYR A 114 12.81 3.87 1.14
CA TYR A 114 11.82 2.81 1.14
C TYR A 114 11.14 2.68 -0.23
N ALA A 115 10.75 3.79 -0.87
CA ALA A 115 10.18 3.79 -2.21
C ALA A 115 11.12 3.14 -3.23
N GLN A 116 12.40 3.49 -3.21
CA GLN A 116 13.42 2.92 -4.10
C GLN A 116 13.66 1.43 -3.87
N LYS A 117 13.42 0.93 -2.66
CA LYS A 117 13.56 -0.49 -2.32
C LYS A 117 12.42 -1.36 -2.88
N ILE A 118 11.22 -0.78 -3.03
CA ILE A 118 10.02 -1.51 -3.46
C ILE A 118 9.73 -1.36 -4.96
N MET A 119 10.49 -0.52 -5.66
CA MET A 119 10.56 -0.45 -7.12
C MET A 119 11.38 -1.61 -7.68
#